data_AF-A0ABD0QVN8-F1
#
_entry.id   AF-A0ABD0QVN8-F1
#
_cell.length_a   1.000
_cell.length_b   1.000
_cell.length_c   1.000
_cell.angle_alpha   90.00
_cell.angle_beta   90.00
_cell.angle_gamma   90.00
#
_symmetry.space_group_name_H-M   'P 1'
#
loop_
_entity.id
_entity.type
_entity.pdbx_description
1 polymer ?
#
loop_
_entity_poly.entity_id
_entity_poly.type
_entity_poly.pdbx_seq_one_letter_code
_entity_poly.pdbx_strand_id
1 'polypeptide(L)' 'HACEIVVSVLQSSNSRLIELDMGDNELHDSGVKLLFDGLKSQNCHLEIL' A
#
# COMPACT_ATOMS: atom_id res chain seq x y z
N HIS A 1 -8.63 -7.27 4.29
CA HIS A 1 -9.62 -6.32 3.71
C HIS A 1 -9.03 -4.94 3.41
N ALA A 2 -8.76 -4.06 4.38
CA ALA A 2 -8.23 -2.72 4.07
C ALA A 2 -6.88 -2.76 3.31
N CYS A 3 -5.96 -3.62 3.76
CA CYS A 3 -4.65 -3.76 3.11
C CYS A 3 -4.74 -4.28 1.66
N GLU A 4 -5.73 -5.12 1.33
CA GLU A 4 -5.90 -5.62 -0.05
C GLU A 4 -6.34 -4.50 -1.00
N ILE A 5 -7.22 -3.61 -0.54
CA ILE A 5 -7.65 -2.43 -1.31
C ILE A 5 -6.45 -1.51 -1.53
N VAL A 6 -5.69 -1.23 -0.48
CA VAL A 6 -4.48 -0.40 -0.57
C VAL A 6 -3.49 -1.03 -1.55
N VAL A 7 -3.19 -2.32 -1.43
CA VAL A 7 -2.29 -3.03 -2.35
C VAL A 7 -2.78 -2.95 -3.80
N SER A 8 -4.08 -3.09 -4.05
CA SER A 8 -4.64 -2.93 -5.38
C SER A 8 -4.39 -1.52 -5.95
N VAL A 9 -4.49 -0.48 -5.10
CA VAL A 9 -4.13 0.90 -5.47
C VAL A 9 -2.63 1.04 -5.73
N LEU A 10 -1.76 0.46 -4.89
CA LEU A 10 -0.29 0.48 -5.08
C LEU A 10 0.16 -0.20 -6.37
N GLN A 11 -0.58 -1.22 -6.79
CA GLN A 11 -0.25 -2.03 -7.97
C GLN A 11 -0.90 -1.49 -9.26
N SER A 12 -1.89 -0.61 -9.15
CA SER A 12 -2.58 -0.04 -10.30
C SER A 12 -1.66 0.91 -11.07
N SER A 13 -1.50 0.67 -12.38
CA SER A 13 -0.71 1.54 -13.28
C SER A 13 -1.25 2.97 -13.39
N ASN A 14 -2.50 3.20 -12.95
CA ASN A 14 -3.16 4.50 -12.98
C ASN A 14 -3.12 5.21 -11.63
N SER A 15 -2.49 4.59 -10.63
CA SER A 15 -2.37 5.19 -9.30
C SER A 15 -1.52 6.45 -9.37
N ARG A 16 -1.98 7.50 -8.67
CA ARG A 16 -1.23 8.73 -8.45
C ARG A 16 -0.98 8.96 -6.96
N LEU A 17 -1.07 7.88 -6.18
CA LEU A 17 -0.90 7.93 -4.74
C LEU A 17 0.59 8.12 -4.43
N ILE A 18 0.92 9.25 -3.82
CA ILE A 18 2.29 9.62 -3.42
C ILE A 18 2.49 9.58 -1.89
N GLU A 19 1.39 9.58 -1.12
CA GLU A 19 1.39 9.62 0.33
C GLU A 19 0.30 8.69 0.86
N LEU A 20 0.62 7.91 1.90
CA LEU A 20 -0.27 6.95 2.53
C LEU A 20 -0.05 6.98 4.04
N ASP A 21 -1.06 7.43 4.78
CA ASP A 21 -1.08 7.37 6.24
C ASP A 21 -1.94 6.19 6.71
N MET A 22 -1.38 5.34 7.59
CA MET A 22 -2.08 4.22 8.22
C MET A 22 -1.92 4.22 9.75
N GLY A 23 -1.60 5.36 10.36
CA GLY A 23 -1.11 5.45 11.75
C GLY A 23 -2.00 4.85 12.85
N ASP A 24 -3.33 4.89 12.70
CA ASP A 24 -4.28 4.32 13.69
C ASP A 24 -4.87 2.96 13.25
N ASN A 25 -4.30 2.35 12.23
CA ASN A 25 -4.73 1.03 11.78
C ASN A 25 -3.92 -0.06 12.51
N GLU A 26 -4.62 -0.96 13.19
CA GLU A 26 -4.01 -2.16 13.74
C GLU A 26 -3.66 -3.14 12.60
N LEU A 27 -2.44 -3.04 12.09
CA LEU A 27 -1.93 -3.91 11.05
C LEU A 27 -1.31 -5.16 11.67
N HIS A 28 -1.94 -6.31 11.43
CA HIS A 28 -1.32 -7.61 11.72
C HIS A 28 -0.15 -7.88 10.75
N ASP A 29 0.75 -8.80 11.11
CA ASP A 29 1.91 -9.18 10.28
C ASP A 29 1.54 -9.53 8.83
N SER A 30 0.37 -10.16 8.63
CA SER A 30 -0.17 -10.48 7.31
C SER A 30 -0.54 -9.23 6.50
N GLY A 31 -1.09 -8.21 7.14
CA GLY A 31 -1.39 -6.91 6.53
C GLY A 31 -0.12 -6.15 6.15
N VAL A 32 0.87 -6.13 7.05
CA VAL A 32 2.18 -5.50 6.79
C VAL A 32 2.88 -6.19 5.61
N LYS A 33 2.88 -7.53 5.58
CA LYS A 33 3.48 -8.28 4.47
C LYS A 33 2.82 -7.98 3.13
N LEU A 34 1.48 -7.91 3.11
CA LEU A 34 0.72 -7.56 1.90
C LEU A 34 1.09 -6.16 1.40
N LEU A 35 1.12 -5.17 2.30
CA LEU A 35 1.50 -3.81 1.97
C LEU A 35 2.93 -3.74 1.42
N PHE A 36 3.87 -4.44 2.05
CA PHE A 36 5.26 -4.51 1.60
C PHE A 36 5.40 -5.12 0.20
N ASP A 37 4.60 -6.14 -0.14
CA ASP A 37 4.57 -6.69 -1.50
C ASP A 37 3.92 -5.73 -2.51
N GLY A 38 2.92 -4.96 -2.10
CA GLY A 38 2.35 -3.87 -2.90
C GLY A 38 3.35 -2.76 -3.23
N LEU A 39 4.16 -2.36 -2.24
CA LEU A 39 5.19 -1.32 -2.38
C LEU A 39 6.31 -1.69 -3.37
N LYS A 40 6.57 -2.99 -3.59
CA LYS A 40 7.56 -3.47 -4.57
C LYS A 40 7.10 -3.35 -6.03
N SER A 41 5.82 -3.02 -6.24
CA SER A 41 5.27 -2.83 -7.59
C SER A 41 5.99 -1.71 -8.33
N GLN A 42 6.28 -1.90 -9.61
CA GLN A 42 6.82 -0.82 -10.47
C GLN A 42 5.82 0.33 -10.68
N ASN A 43 4.54 0.09 -10.41
CA ASN A 43 3.47 1.08 -10.48
C ASN A 43 3.29 1.84 -9.15
N CYS A 44 4.07 1.52 -8.12
CA CYS A 44 4.02 2.22 -6.86
C CYS A 44 4.78 3.55 -6.98
N HIS A 45 4.09 4.65 -6.71
CA HIS A 45 4.65 6.00 -6.79
C HIS A 45 4.70 6.71 -5.43
N LEU A 46 4.64 5.92 -4.34
CA LEU A 46 4.70 6.45 -3.00
C LEU A 46 6.07 7.01 -2.65
N GLU A 47 6.07 8.24 -2.17
CA GLU A 47 7.25 8.97 -1.71
C GLU A 47 7.29 9.08 -0.19
N ILE A 48 6.13 9.10 0.46
CA ILE A 48 5.97 9.25 1.91
C ILE A 48 5.08 8.15 2.46
N LEU A 49 5.60 7.44 3.47
CA LEU A 49 4.90 6.37 4.20
C LEU A 49 4.86 6.70 5.70
#